data_AF-A0A5M7PJ37-F1
#
_entry.id   AF-A0A5M7PJ37-F1
#
_cell.length_a   1.000
_cell.length_b   1.000
_cell.length_c   1.000
_cell.angle_alpha   90.00
_cell.angle_beta   90.00
_cell.angle_gamma   90.00
#
_symmetry.space_group_name_H-M   'P 1'
#
loop_
_entity.id
_entity.type
_entity.pdbx_description
1 polymer ?
#
loop_
_entity_poly.entity_id
_entity_poly.type
_entity_poly.pdbx_seq_one_letter_code
_entity_poly.pdbx_strand_id
1 'polypeptide(L)'
;THEMDVVKRICDQVAVISHGELIEKDSVSEVFSHPKTPLAQQFIQSTLHLDIPDDYQQRLSATATEGTVPLLRLEFTGKSVDAPLLSEAARRYNVNNNIISAQMDYAGGVKFGIMLAEMHGAESDTREAITWLKENHVKVEVLGYV
;
A
#
# COMPACT_ATOMS: atom_id res chain seq x y z
N THR A 1 -2.99 -24.26 -3.19
CA THR A 1 -1.54 -23.97 -3.31
C THR A 1 -1.18 -22.88 -2.31
N HIS A 2 0.05 -22.86 -1.81
CA HIS A 2 0.56 -21.77 -0.96
C HIS A 2 1.18 -20.63 -1.78
N GLU A 3 1.40 -20.86 -3.08
CA GLU A 3 2.00 -19.88 -3.97
C GLU A 3 0.92 -18.96 -4.56
N MET A 4 0.80 -17.78 -3.96
CA MET A 4 -0.14 -16.74 -4.42
C MET A 4 0.20 -16.25 -5.83
N ASP A 5 1.45 -16.35 -6.26
CA ASP A 5 1.86 -16.05 -7.64
C ASP A 5 1.23 -16.97 -8.69
N VAL A 6 0.99 -18.24 -8.35
CA VAL A 6 0.28 -19.15 -9.25
C VAL A 6 -1.19 -18.72 -9.35
N VAL A 7 -1.82 -18.43 -8.21
CA VAL A 7 -3.23 -18.01 -8.15
C VAL A 7 -3.45 -16.75 -8.99
N LYS A 8 -2.56 -15.76 -8.90
CA LYS A 8 -2.62 -14.52 -9.69
C LYS A 8 -2.57 -14.75 -11.20
N ARG A 9 -1.83 -15.77 -11.66
CA ARG A 9 -1.52 -15.98 -13.07
C ARG A 9 -2.55 -16.81 -13.82
N ILE A 10 -3.18 -17.79 -13.17
CA ILE A 10 -3.99 -18.80 -13.88
C ILE A 10 -5.42 -18.94 -13.37
N CYS A 11 -5.77 -18.33 -12.23
CA CYS A 11 -7.10 -18.50 -11.63
C CYS A 11 -8.01 -17.29 -11.90
N ASP A 12 -9.29 -17.56 -12.11
CA ASP A 12 -10.34 -16.51 -12.20
C ASP A 12 -11.01 -16.25 -10.84
N GLN A 13 -11.13 -17.30 -10.03
CA GLN A 13 -11.72 -17.27 -8.68
C GLN A 13 -10.76 -17.85 -7.67
N VAL A 14 -10.81 -17.34 -6.45
CA VAL A 14 -10.03 -17.82 -5.31
C VAL A 14 -10.93 -18.03 -4.10
N ALA A 15 -10.63 -19.09 -3.36
CA ALA A 15 -11.27 -19.46 -2.12
C ALA A 15 -10.19 -19.59 -1.04
N VAL A 16 -10.31 -18.81 0.04
CA VAL A 16 -9.42 -18.86 1.19
C VAL A 16 -10.08 -19.73 2.25
N ILE A 17 -9.35 -20.74 2.72
CA ILE A 17 -9.82 -21.72 3.71
C ILE A 17 -8.90 -21.64 4.93
N SER A 18 -9.49 -21.58 6.12
CA SER A 18 -8.77 -21.63 7.40
C SER A 18 -9.48 -22.53 8.38
N HIS A 19 -8.74 -23.35 9.12
CA HIS A 19 -9.30 -24.30 10.11
C HIS A 19 -10.42 -25.21 9.56
N GLY A 20 -10.37 -25.54 8.27
CA GLY A 20 -11.40 -26.37 7.62
C GLY A 20 -12.65 -25.60 7.17
N GLU A 21 -12.69 -24.29 7.36
CA GLU A 21 -13.81 -23.43 6.97
C GLU A 21 -13.44 -22.53 5.78
N LEU A 22 -14.40 -22.35 4.86
CA LEU A 22 -14.28 -21.37 3.77
C LEU A 22 -14.50 -19.97 4.34
N ILE A 23 -13.43 -19.21 4.51
CA ILE A 23 -13.49 -17.89 5.13
C ILE A 23 -13.69 -16.76 4.12
N GLU A 24 -13.28 -16.95 2.86
CA GLU A 24 -13.45 -15.97 1.79
C GLU A 24 -13.53 -16.67 0.43
N LYS A 25 -14.43 -16.22 -0.44
CA LYS A 25 -14.54 -16.72 -1.82
C LYS A 25 -14.99 -15.59 -2.72
N ASP A 26 -14.13 -15.22 -3.66
CA ASP A 26 -14.41 -14.13 -4.60
C ASP A 26 -13.55 -14.27 -5.87
N SER A 27 -13.69 -13.33 -6.81
CA SER A 27 -12.77 -13.26 -7.95
C SER A 27 -11.35 -12.97 -7.48
N VAL A 28 -10.34 -13.39 -8.26
CA VAL A 28 -8.95 -13.05 -7.97
C VAL A 28 -8.78 -11.53 -7.89
N SER A 29 -9.41 -10.76 -8.76
CA SER A 29 -9.36 -9.29 -8.69
C SER A 29 -9.90 -8.73 -7.37
N GLU A 30 -11.04 -9.24 -6.87
CA GLU A 30 -11.65 -8.75 -5.64
C GLU A 30 -10.82 -9.11 -4.42
N VAL A 31 -10.36 -10.36 -4.31
CA VAL A 31 -9.55 -10.79 -3.15
C VAL A 31 -8.23 -10.03 -3.10
N PHE A 32 -7.55 -9.79 -4.23
CA PHE A 32 -6.28 -9.07 -4.24
C PHE A 32 -6.41 -7.54 -4.07
N SER A 33 -7.55 -6.95 -4.44
CA SER A 33 -7.77 -5.51 -4.31
C SER A 33 -8.44 -5.10 -3.00
N HIS A 34 -9.35 -5.93 -2.48
CA HIS A 34 -10.14 -5.64 -1.29
C HIS A 34 -10.34 -6.90 -0.44
N PRO A 35 -9.25 -7.50 0.08
CA PRO A 35 -9.34 -8.69 0.92
C PRO A 35 -10.17 -8.41 2.18
N LYS A 36 -11.22 -9.21 2.38
CA LYS A 36 -12.19 -9.03 3.48
C LYS A 36 -11.70 -9.66 4.78
N THR A 37 -10.92 -10.73 4.69
CA THR A 37 -10.42 -11.48 5.84
C THR A 37 -8.98 -11.13 6.19
N PRO A 38 -8.59 -11.15 7.49
CA PRO A 38 -7.21 -10.94 7.91
C PRO A 38 -6.23 -11.94 7.28
N LEU A 39 -6.66 -13.19 7.07
CA LEU A 39 -5.82 -14.22 6.47
C LEU A 39 -5.59 -13.94 4.97
N ALA A 40 -6.61 -13.49 4.23
CA ALA A 40 -6.42 -13.05 2.84
C ALA A 40 -5.47 -11.86 2.76
N GLN A 41 -5.61 -10.89 3.67
CA GLN A 41 -4.69 -9.75 3.78
C GLN A 41 -3.24 -10.21 4.01
N GLN A 42 -3.01 -11.15 4.93
CA GLN A 42 -1.70 -11.71 5.19
C GLN A 42 -1.09 -12.41 3.97
N PHE A 43 -1.89 -13.18 3.22
CA PHE A 43 -1.42 -13.86 2.01
C PHE A 43 -1.02 -12.89 0.87
N ILE A 44 -1.77 -11.80 0.73
CA ILE A 44 -1.46 -10.77 -0.26
C ILE A 44 -0.20 -10.02 0.16
N GLN A 45 -0.11 -9.62 1.43
CA GLN A 45 1.07 -8.97 2.00
C GLN A 45 2.31 -9.86 1.89
N SER A 46 2.21 -11.17 2.12
CA SER A 46 3.35 -12.09 1.96
C SER A 46 3.82 -12.22 0.51
N THR A 47 3.04 -11.74 -0.45
CA THR A 47 3.46 -11.71 -1.85
C THR A 47 4.15 -10.40 -2.22
N LEU A 48 3.79 -9.32 -1.53
CA LEU A 48 4.36 -7.99 -1.71
C LEU A 48 5.49 -7.77 -0.69
N HIS A 49 6.71 -8.06 -1.12
CA HIS A 49 7.88 -7.95 -0.25
C HIS A 49 8.40 -6.52 -0.28
N LEU A 50 8.08 -5.75 0.74
CA LEU A 50 8.57 -4.38 0.83
C LEU A 50 9.07 -4.13 2.23
N ASP A 51 10.33 -4.49 2.40
CA ASP A 51 11.10 -4.26 3.61
C ASP A 51 11.50 -2.79 3.69
N ILE A 52 11.44 -2.25 4.90
CA ILE A 52 12.00 -0.94 5.20
C ILE A 52 13.52 -1.12 5.23
N PRO A 53 14.32 -0.39 4.42
CA PRO A 53 15.77 -0.51 4.47
C PRO A 53 16.32 -0.25 5.87
N ASP A 54 17.37 -0.96 6.28
CA ASP A 54 17.93 -0.91 7.64
C ASP A 54 18.29 0.53 8.07
N ASP A 55 18.81 1.34 7.15
CA ASP A 55 19.14 2.75 7.39
C ASP A 55 17.92 3.58 7.83
N TYR A 56 16.74 3.27 7.27
CA TYR A 56 15.49 3.92 7.64
C TYR A 56 14.98 3.42 8.99
N GLN A 57 15.07 2.11 9.25
CA GLN A 57 14.65 1.55 10.53
C GLN A 57 15.43 2.15 11.71
N GLN A 58 16.72 2.42 11.54
CA GLN A 58 17.56 3.04 12.57
C GLN A 58 17.23 4.51 12.83
N ARG A 59 16.74 5.22 11.81
CA ARG A 59 16.38 6.65 11.90
C ARG A 59 14.92 6.89 12.26
N LEU A 60 14.08 5.86 12.16
CA LEU A 60 12.65 5.96 12.36
C LEU A 60 12.31 6.28 13.82
N SER A 61 11.61 7.39 14.01
CA SER A 61 11.04 7.81 15.28
C SER A 61 9.52 7.70 15.24
N ALA A 62 8.90 7.29 16.34
CA ALA A 62 7.43 7.26 16.47
C ALA A 62 6.82 8.67 16.57
N THR A 63 7.61 9.66 16.99
CA THR A 63 7.17 11.03 17.20
C THR A 63 7.84 11.98 16.22
N ALA A 64 7.04 12.86 15.62
CA ALA A 64 7.55 13.95 14.80
C ALA A 64 8.38 14.92 15.66
N THR A 65 9.60 15.21 15.21
CA THR A 65 10.45 16.27 15.75
C THR A 65 10.73 17.31 14.67
N GLU A 66 11.22 18.48 15.09
CA GLU A 66 11.53 19.57 14.17
C GLU A 66 12.54 19.11 13.10
N GLY A 67 12.15 19.25 11.82
CA GLY A 67 12.96 18.84 10.67
C GLY A 67 12.78 17.38 10.23
N THR A 68 11.96 16.57 10.91
CA THR A 68 11.65 15.20 10.45
C THR A 68 10.51 15.17 9.43
N VAL A 69 10.52 14.14 8.59
CA VAL A 69 9.49 13.92 7.57
C VAL A 69 8.79 12.58 7.76
N PRO A 70 7.47 12.48 7.50
CA PRO A 70 6.76 11.23 7.63
C PRO A 70 7.21 10.21 6.59
N LEU A 71 7.53 9.00 7.06
CA LEU A 71 7.69 7.81 6.24
C LEU A 71 6.32 7.12 6.08
N LEU A 72 5.87 7.02 4.84
CA LEU A 72 4.55 6.52 4.49
C LEU A 72 4.65 5.16 3.78
N ARG A 73 3.80 4.22 4.17
CA ARG A 73 3.42 3.07 3.36
C ARG A 73 2.11 3.37 2.67
N LEU A 74 2.15 3.35 1.35
CA LEU A 74 1.02 3.59 0.46
C LEU A 74 0.66 2.27 -0.22
N GLU A 75 -0.54 1.75 0.04
CA GLU A 75 -1.09 0.61 -0.68
C GLU A 75 -2.11 1.11 -1.73
N PHE A 76 -1.86 0.76 -2.98
CA PHE A 76 -2.72 1.09 -4.12
C PHE A 76 -3.50 -0.15 -4.54
N THR A 77 -4.81 -0.01 -4.68
CA THR A 77 -5.68 -1.11 -5.11
C THR A 77 -6.62 -0.66 -6.23
N GLY A 78 -6.76 -1.49 -7.27
CA GLY A 78 -7.80 -1.39 -8.31
C GLY A 78 -7.98 0.01 -8.92
N LYS A 79 -8.91 0.79 -8.35
CA LYS A 79 -9.42 2.07 -8.88
C LYS A 79 -8.43 3.23 -8.83
N SER A 80 -7.41 3.15 -7.97
CA SER A 80 -6.50 4.28 -7.68
C SER A 80 -5.23 4.28 -8.54
N VAL A 81 -4.99 3.21 -9.30
CA VAL A 81 -3.66 2.97 -9.89
C VAL A 81 -3.40 3.75 -11.18
N ASP A 82 -4.44 4.07 -11.95
CA ASP A 82 -4.28 4.82 -13.20
C ASP A 82 -4.32 6.35 -13.00
N ALA A 83 -4.67 6.81 -11.80
CA ALA A 83 -4.65 8.23 -11.45
C ALA A 83 -3.24 8.65 -11.01
N PRO A 84 -2.73 9.83 -11.46
CA PRO A 84 -1.40 10.32 -11.09
C PRO A 84 -1.39 10.95 -9.69
N LEU A 85 -1.88 10.22 -8.68
CA LEU A 85 -2.21 10.73 -7.34
C LEU A 85 -1.03 11.43 -6.66
N LEU A 86 0.17 10.85 -6.72
CA LEU A 86 1.36 11.47 -6.12
C LEU A 86 1.75 12.80 -6.79
N SER A 87 1.62 12.85 -8.11
CA SER A 87 1.91 14.08 -8.88
C SER A 87 0.85 15.15 -8.63
N GLU A 88 -0.41 14.75 -8.46
CA GLU A 88 -1.47 15.67 -8.06
C GLU A 88 -1.29 16.17 -6.63
N ALA A 89 -1.02 15.29 -5.67
CA ALA A 89 -0.73 15.66 -4.29
C ALA A 89 0.44 16.67 -4.24
N ALA A 90 1.52 16.41 -4.98
CA ALA A 90 2.66 17.31 -5.06
C ALA A 90 2.29 18.72 -5.55
N ARG A 91 1.49 18.83 -6.61
CA ARG A 91 1.05 20.14 -7.13
C ARG A 91 0.02 20.83 -6.24
N ARG A 92 -0.89 20.06 -5.63
CA ARG A 92 -2.06 20.59 -4.93
C ARG A 92 -1.73 21.05 -3.52
N TYR A 93 -0.84 20.33 -2.86
CA TYR A 93 -0.42 20.57 -1.47
C TYR A 93 1.04 21.03 -1.38
N ASN A 94 1.73 21.26 -2.49
CA ASN A 94 3.13 21.69 -2.49
C ASN A 94 4.06 20.74 -1.71
N VAL A 95 3.80 19.43 -1.79
CA VAL A 95 4.60 18.38 -1.15
C VAL A 95 5.54 17.72 -2.15
N ASN A 96 6.70 17.25 -1.68
CA ASN A 96 7.59 16.41 -2.47
C ASN A 96 7.53 14.97 -1.96
N ASN A 97 7.31 14.03 -2.87
CA ASN A 97 7.26 12.60 -2.55
C ASN A 97 8.58 11.95 -2.97
N ASN A 98 9.38 11.52 -1.99
CA ASN A 98 10.61 10.78 -2.24
C ASN A 98 10.33 9.29 -2.17
N ILE A 99 10.35 8.61 -3.32
CA ILE A 99 10.03 7.18 -3.40
C ILE A 99 11.26 6.36 -3.01
N ILE A 100 11.15 5.60 -1.93
CA ILE A 100 12.23 4.74 -1.41
C ILE A 100 12.18 3.38 -2.10
N SER A 101 10.97 2.80 -2.14
CA SER A 101 10.72 1.52 -2.78
C SER A 101 9.28 1.50 -3.29
N ALA A 102 9.07 0.89 -4.45
CA ALA A 102 7.76 0.73 -5.04
C ALA A 102 7.69 -0.61 -5.75
N GLN A 103 6.66 -1.39 -5.42
CA GLN A 103 6.35 -2.63 -6.12
C GLN A 103 4.91 -2.59 -6.60
N MET A 104 4.72 -2.86 -7.89
CA MET A 104 3.42 -2.93 -8.53
C MET A 104 3.25 -4.30 -9.18
N ASP A 105 2.09 -4.91 -8.98
CA ASP A 105 1.73 -6.21 -9.52
C ASP A 105 0.33 -6.16 -10.16
N TYR A 106 0.03 -7.21 -10.93
CA TYR A 106 -1.23 -7.38 -11.64
C TYR A 106 -1.83 -8.74 -11.30
N ALA A 107 -3.11 -8.76 -10.92
CA ALA A 107 -3.85 -9.98 -10.62
C ALA A 107 -5.28 -9.84 -11.11
N GLY A 108 -5.79 -10.81 -11.87
CA GLY A 108 -7.19 -10.79 -12.34
C GLY A 108 -7.59 -9.52 -13.11
N GLY A 109 -6.65 -8.86 -13.79
CA GLY A 109 -6.91 -7.62 -14.55
C GLY A 109 -6.93 -6.34 -13.72
N VAL A 110 -6.70 -6.39 -12.41
CA VAL A 110 -6.52 -5.21 -11.56
C VAL A 110 -5.04 -5.03 -11.21
N LYS A 111 -4.62 -3.77 -11.19
CA LYS A 111 -3.32 -3.38 -10.63
C LYS A 111 -3.45 -3.23 -9.13
N PHE A 112 -2.42 -3.65 -8.43
CA PHE A 112 -2.27 -3.40 -7.01
C PHE A 112 -0.79 -3.28 -6.69
N GLY A 113 -0.45 -2.60 -5.61
CA GLY A 113 0.94 -2.43 -5.25
C GLY A 113 1.12 -1.68 -3.96
N ILE A 114 2.37 -1.68 -3.50
CA ILE A 114 2.77 -0.99 -2.30
C ILE A 114 3.99 -0.13 -2.57
N MET A 115 4.04 1.01 -1.90
CA MET A 115 5.10 1.98 -2.02
C MET A 115 5.50 2.49 -0.65
N LEU A 116 6.80 2.57 -0.41
CA LEU A 116 7.38 3.36 0.67
C LEU A 116 7.86 4.68 0.13
N ALA A 117 7.40 5.76 0.71
CA ALA A 117 7.82 7.10 0.34
C ALA A 117 7.91 8.02 1.55
N GLU A 118 8.85 8.96 1.51
CA GLU A 118 8.85 10.11 2.40
C GLU A 118 8.01 11.23 1.77
N MET A 119 7.28 11.96 2.60
CA MET A 119 6.55 13.14 2.15
C MET A 119 7.12 14.40 2.81
N HIS A 120 7.77 15.23 2.00
CA HIS A 120 8.41 16.47 2.43
C HIS A 120 7.46 17.65 2.19
N GLY A 121 7.30 18.52 3.18
CA GLY A 121 6.42 19.70 3.10
C GLY A 121 6.13 20.27 4.48
N ALA A 122 5.32 21.32 4.55
CA ALA A 122 4.83 21.80 5.84
C ALA A 122 3.92 20.74 6.50
N GLU A 123 3.87 20.72 7.84
CA GLU A 123 3.06 19.74 8.58
C GLU A 123 1.56 19.80 8.24
N SER A 124 1.04 20.99 7.94
CA SER A 124 -0.32 21.17 7.41
C SER A 124 -0.51 20.45 6.08
N ASP A 125 0.44 20.67 5.18
CA ASP A 125 0.36 20.27 3.79
C ASP A 125 0.51 18.75 3.63
N THR A 126 1.43 18.15 4.38
CA THR A 126 1.62 16.70 4.42
C THR A 126 0.38 16.00 4.98
N ARG A 127 -0.21 16.54 6.06
CA ARG A 127 -1.44 16.01 6.66
C ARG A 127 -2.64 16.12 5.72
N GLU A 128 -2.79 17.23 5.02
CA GLU A 128 -3.84 17.39 4.00
C GLU A 128 -3.62 16.46 2.81
N ALA A 129 -2.39 16.33 2.31
CA ALA A 129 -2.04 15.40 1.24
C ALA A 129 -2.32 13.93 1.62
N ILE A 130 -1.97 13.52 2.85
CA ILE A 130 -2.28 12.17 3.37
C ILE A 130 -3.80 11.94 3.43
N THR A 131 -4.56 12.94 3.89
CA THR A 131 -6.03 12.86 3.96
C THR A 131 -6.62 12.72 2.56
N TRP A 132 -6.14 13.52 1.62
CA TRP A 132 -6.57 13.47 0.23
C TRP A 132 -6.24 12.13 -0.45
N LEU A 133 -5.06 11.55 -0.20
CA LEU A 133 -4.71 10.22 -0.70
C LEU A 133 -5.68 9.15 -0.19
N LYS A 134 -6.06 9.22 1.09
CA LYS A 134 -7.06 8.30 1.68
C LYS A 134 -8.44 8.45 1.04
N GLU A 135 -8.88 9.69 0.80
CA GLU A 135 -10.13 9.96 0.08
C GLU A 135 -10.12 9.43 -1.36
N ASN A 136 -8.94 9.40 -1.98
CA ASN A 136 -8.72 8.82 -3.31
C ASN A 136 -8.38 7.33 -3.26
N HIS A 137 -8.84 6.63 -2.22
CA HIS A 137 -8.76 5.17 -2.10
C HIS A 137 -7.33 4.62 -2.12
N VAL A 138 -6.36 5.39 -1.61
CA VAL A 138 -5.03 4.89 -1.26
C VAL A 138 -5.03 4.56 0.22
N LYS A 139 -4.67 3.35 0.59
CA LYS A 139 -4.49 3.02 2.01
C LYS A 139 -3.13 3.57 2.44
N VAL A 140 -3.16 4.54 3.33
CA VAL A 140 -1.97 5.23 3.83
C VAL A 140 -1.73 4.87 5.29
N GLU A 141 -0.56 4.29 5.57
CA GLU A 141 -0.04 4.01 6.90
C GLU A 141 1.20 4.89 7.15
N VAL A 142 1.21 5.61 8.27
CA VAL A 142 2.39 6.37 8.72
C VAL A 142 3.23 5.44 9.57
N LEU A 143 4.41 5.06 9.07
CA LEU A 143 5.31 4.14 9.77
C LEU A 143 6.11 4.83 10.87
N GLY A 144 6.37 6.13 10.70
CA GLY A 144 7.10 6.97 11.63
C GLY A 144 7.65 8.21 10.93
N TYR A 145 8.64 8.84 11.55
CA TYR A 145 9.26 10.08 11.09
C TYR A 145 10.78 9.89 11.01
N VAL A 146 11.41 10.36 9.93
CA VAL A 146 12.84 10.20 9.61
C VAL A 146 13.55 11.51 9.30
#